data_AF-A0A414I6A2-F1
#
_entry.id   AF-A0A414I6A2-F1
#
_cell.length_a   1.000
_cell.length_b   1.000
_cell.length_c   1.000
_cell.angle_alpha   90.00
_cell.angle_beta   90.00
_cell.angle_gamma   90.00
#
_symmetry.space_group_name_H-M   'P 1'
#
loop_
_entity.id
_entity.type
_entity.pdbx_description
1 polymer ?
#
loop_
_entity_poly.entity_id
_entity_poly.type
_entity_poly.pdbx_seq_one_letter_code
_entity_poly.pdbx_strand_id
1 'polypeptide(L)' 'MHSHSEIIGISNESTVKDFRKAAVNFMKGYFVTDGYMGLVDGVYRLFADESYYYEYMND' A
#
# COMPACT_ATOMS: atom_id res chain seq x y z
N MET A 1 7.53 -23.63 31.35
CA MET A 1 7.02 -23.39 29.98
C MET A 1 7.55 -22.03 29.54
N HIS A 2 8.77 -21.98 29.01
CA HIS A 2 9.38 -20.73 28.53
C HIS A 2 8.89 -20.53 27.09
N SER A 3 7.96 -19.60 26.89
CA SER A 3 7.52 -19.21 25.55
C SER A 3 8.57 -18.26 24.99
N HIS A 4 9.60 -18.83 24.38
CA HIS A 4 10.63 -18.07 23.68
C HIS A 4 10.04 -17.64 22.32
N SER A 5 9.49 -16.43 22.25
CA SER A 5 9.08 -15.85 20.97
C SER A 5 10.32 -15.36 20.24
N GLU A 6 10.80 -16.13 19.28
CA GLU A 6 11.83 -15.68 18.35
C GLU A 6 11.21 -14.63 17.42
N ILE A 7 11.55 -13.36 17.64
CA ILE A 7 11.32 -12.32 16.65
C ILE A 7 12.26 -12.65 15.49
N ILE A 8 11.72 -13.21 14.42
CA ILE A 8 12.41 -13.40 13.15
C ILE A 8 12.99 -12.06 12.73
N GLY A 9 14.31 -11.92 12.93
CA GLY A 9 15.07 -10.77 12.46
C GLY A 9 14.85 -10.63 10.96
N ILE A 10 14.25 -9.51 10.55
CA ILE A 10 14.13 -9.13 9.14
C ILE A 10 15.51 -8.60 8.73
N SER A 11 16.51 -9.48 8.68
CA SER A 11 17.92 -9.17 8.46
C SER A 11 18.24 -9.05 6.96
N ASN A 12 17.49 -8.21 6.25
CA ASN A 12 17.91 -7.75 4.93
C ASN A 12 17.25 -6.40 4.57
N GLU A 13 18.06 -5.35 4.40
CA GLU A 13 17.58 -4.01 4.00
C GLU A 13 16.78 -4.03 2.69
N SER A 14 17.10 -4.95 1.76
CA SER A 14 16.35 -5.15 0.52
C SER A 14 14.91 -5.58 0.82
N THR A 15 14.74 -6.60 1.65
CA THR A 15 13.44 -7.17 2.02
C THR A 15 12.58 -6.14 2.77
N VAL A 16 13.17 -5.32 3.63
CA VAL A 16 12.46 -4.22 4.33
C VAL A 16 12.00 -3.13 3.35
N LYS A 17 12.81 -2.80 2.34
CA LYS A 17 12.44 -1.82 1.30
C LYS A 17 11.30 -2.36 0.43
N ASP A 18 11.31 -3.64 0.12
CA ASP A 18 10.26 -4.28 -0.69
C ASP A 18 8.92 -4.30 0.04
N PHE A 19 8.89 -4.67 1.33
CA PHE A 19 7.67 -4.61 2.14
C PHE A 19 7.16 -3.19 2.36
N ARG A 20 8.05 -2.23 2.64
CA ARG A 20 7.65 -0.81 2.77
C ARG A 20 7.08 -0.28 1.47
N LYS A 21 7.71 -0.57 0.33
CA LYS A 21 7.23 -0.14 -0.98
C LYS A 21 5.89 -0.77 -1.32
N ALA A 22 5.72 -2.07 -1.06
CA ALA A 22 4.45 -2.76 -1.26
C ALA A 22 3.34 -2.21 -0.35
N ALA A 23 3.63 -1.98 0.94
CA ALA A 23 2.68 -1.41 1.90
C ALA A 23 2.28 0.03 1.52
N VAL A 24 3.23 0.86 1.11
CA VAL A 24 2.96 2.21 0.62
C VAL A 24 2.13 2.16 -0.67
N ASN A 25 2.39 1.23 -1.58
CA ASN A 25 1.57 1.10 -2.79
C ASN A 25 0.15 0.62 -2.47
N PHE A 26 0.00 -0.30 -1.52
CA PHE A 26 -1.31 -0.70 -0.99
C PHE A 26 -2.07 0.45 -0.32
N MET A 27 -1.35 1.37 0.32
CA MET A 27 -1.95 2.56 0.94
C MET A 27 -2.38 3.62 -0.08
N LYS A 28 -1.79 3.65 -1.29
CA LYS A 28 -2.20 4.59 -2.34
C LYS A 28 -3.56 4.26 -2.94
N GLY A 29 -3.89 2.97 -3.06
CA GLY A 29 -5.18 2.53 -3.57
C GLY A 29 -5.23 1.07 -4.00
N TYR A 30 -6.41 0.61 -4.41
CA TYR A 30 -6.66 -0.78 -4.83
C TYR A 30 -7.75 -0.87 -5.90
N PHE A 31 -7.68 -1.90 -6.75
CA PHE A 31 -8.69 -2.17 -7.77
C PHE A 31 -9.94 -2.83 -7.14
N VAL A 32 -11.11 -2.39 -7.59
CA VAL A 32 -12.42 -2.97 -7.28
C VAL A 32 -13.14 -3.32 -8.59
N THR A 33 -14.27 -4.03 -8.51
CA THR A 33 -15.06 -4.38 -9.70
C THR A 33 -15.46 -3.16 -10.53
N ASP A 34 -15.71 -2.03 -9.87
CA ASP A 34 -16.20 -0.80 -10.50
C ASP A 34 -15.10 0.22 -10.88
N GLY A 35 -13.81 -0.09 -10.65
CA GLY A 35 -12.70 0.84 -10.95
C GLY A 35 -11.54 0.78 -9.96
N TYR A 36 -10.98 1.93 -9.59
CA TYR A 36 -9.84 2.05 -8.67
C TYR A 36 -10.19 2.92 -7.45
N MET A 37 -9.99 2.40 -6.24
CA MET A 37 -10.10 3.18 -5.00
C MET A 37 -8.79 3.87 -4.68
N GLY A 38 -8.69 5.15 -5.00
CA GLY A 38 -7.55 6.00 -4.64
C GLY A 38 -7.72 6.65 -3.27
N LEU A 39 -6.65 6.76 -2.48
CA LEU A 39 -6.67 7.44 -1.18
C LEU A 39 -6.47 8.95 -1.37
N VAL A 40 -7.49 9.76 -1.11
CA VAL A 40 -7.48 11.21 -1.26
C VAL A 40 -7.83 11.89 0.05
N ASP A 41 -6.96 12.75 0.58
CA ASP A 41 -7.14 13.44 1.86
C ASP A 41 -7.46 12.49 3.03
N GLY A 42 -6.89 11.28 3.01
CA GLY A 42 -7.16 10.26 4.04
C GLY A 42 -8.47 9.47 3.86
N VAL A 43 -9.19 9.66 2.75
CA VAL A 43 -10.44 8.95 2.43
C VAL A 43 -10.33 8.25 1.07
N TYR A 44 -10.77 7.00 0.98
CA TYR A 44 -10.82 6.30 -0.31
C TYR A 44 -11.95 6.85 -1.19
N ARG A 45 -11.63 7.20 -2.44
CA ARG A 45 -12.57 7.67 -3.46
C ARG A 45 -12.46 6.80 -4.71
N LEU A 46 -13.61 6.57 -5.36
CA LEU A 46 -13.69 5.77 -6.59
C LEU A 46 -13.24 6.60 -7.80
N PHE A 47 -12.30 6.06 -8.56
CA PHE A 47 -11.87 6.54 -9.86
C PHE A 47 -12.19 5.50 -10.93
N ALA A 48 -12.30 5.93 -12.19
CA ALA A 48 -12.52 5.03 -13.32
C ALA A 48 -11.39 3.99 -13.44
N ASP A 49 -10.14 4.43 -13.24
CA ASP A 49 -8.97 3.58 -13.20
C ASP A 49 -7.80 4.27 -12.44
N GLU A 50 -6.66 3.58 -12.34
CA GLU A 50 -5.47 4.06 -11.63
C GLU A 50 -4.87 5.35 -12.24
N SER A 51 -4.98 5.54 -13.57
CA SER A 51 -4.44 6.72 -14.24
C SER A 51 -5.18 7.99 -13.86
N TYR A 52 -6.52 7.93 -13.75
CA TYR A 52 -7.33 9.07 -13.28
C TYR A 52 -6.96 9.46 -11.83
N TYR A 53 -6.64 8.48 -10.98
CA TYR A 53 -6.15 8.77 -9.63
C TYR A 53 -4.78 9.48 -9.66
N TYR A 54 -3.86 9.03 -10.51
CA TYR A 54 -2.56 9.70 -10.65
C TYR A 54 -2.69 11.10 -11.24
N GLU A 55 -3.54 11.30 -12.25
CA GLU A 55 -3.80 12.63 -12.81
C GLU A 55 -4.35 13.57 -11.73
N TYR A 56 -5.34 13.11 -10.95
CA TYR A 56 -5.91 13.88 -9.84
C TYR A 56 -4.87 14.23 -8.76
N MET A 57 -3.89 13.37 -8.49
CA MET A 57 -2.85 13.60 -7.47
C MET A 57 -1.68 14.47 -7.93
N ASN A 58 -1.51 14.64 -9.24
CA ASN A 58 -0.45 15.45 -9.82
C ASN A 58 -0.92 16.85 -10.23
N ASP A 59 -2.21 17.17 -10.05
CA ASP A 59 -2.81 18.52 -10.18
C ASP A 59 -2.74 19.27 -8.84
#